data_AF-A0A7C3GQ16-F1
#
_entry.id   AF-A0A7C3GQ16-F1
#
_cell.length_a   1.000
_cell.length_b   1.000
_cell.length_c   1.000
_cell.angle_alpha   90.00
_cell.angle_beta   90.00
_cell.angle_gamma   90.00
#
_symmetry.space_group_name_H-M   'P 1'
#
loop_
_entity.id
_entity.type
_entity.pdbx_description
1 polymer ?
#
loop_
_entity_poly.entity_id
_entity_poly.type
_entity_poly.pdbx_seq_one_letter_code
_entity_poly.pdbx_strand_id
1 'polypeptide(L)'
;IAAAQDGDACPDCGAAFVAKRGVEIGNIFKLGTRYSSAMGATFSTADGKRAPVVMGSYGIGVGRLLACVAEEHNDDWGIIWPISIAPYHVHIVTARGGEEVAEQLYAQLQAAGVEVLLDDRKARPGVKFKDADLIGVPIRLTVGKRSLDQGGVEFKLRTEKDRDLIAVEAVLPTVQAKIAELFAELEPKEHD
;
A
#
# COMPACT_ATOMS: atom_id res chain seq x y z
N ILE A 1 38.88 12.47 -8.71
CA ILE A 1 37.60 12.68 -8.00
C ILE A 1 37.72 11.92 -6.70
N ALA A 2 37.74 12.60 -5.56
CA ALA A 2 37.65 11.91 -4.26
C ALA A 2 36.18 11.57 -4.02
N ALA A 3 35.87 10.31 -3.74
CA ALA A 3 34.54 9.89 -3.33
C ALA A 3 34.39 10.18 -1.84
N ALA A 4 33.28 10.82 -1.45
CA ALA A 4 32.95 11.02 -0.03
C ALA A 4 32.78 9.66 0.65
N GLN A 5 33.23 9.56 1.90
CA GLN A 5 33.19 8.37 2.75
C GLN A 5 32.26 8.60 3.95
N ASP A 6 31.85 7.50 4.57
CA ASP A 6 31.15 7.53 5.85
C ASP A 6 32.04 8.22 6.90
N GLY A 7 31.48 9.16 7.66
CA GLY A 7 32.22 9.98 8.61
C GLY A 7 32.95 11.19 8.04
N ASP A 8 33.00 11.39 6.72
CA ASP A 8 33.53 12.63 6.13
C ASP A 8 32.71 13.84 6.59
N ALA A 9 33.37 14.99 6.74
CA ALA A 9 32.73 16.22 7.20
C ALA A 9 31.91 16.88 6.09
N CYS A 10 30.68 17.29 6.43
CA CYS A 10 29.83 18.10 5.57
C CYS A 10 30.52 19.43 5.22
N PRO A 11 30.61 19.80 3.93
CA PRO A 11 31.28 21.04 3.51
C PRO A 11 30.58 22.32 3.99
N ASP A 12 29.29 22.23 4.36
CA ASP A 12 28.50 23.38 4.79
C ASP A 12 28.44 23.53 6.32
N CYS A 13 28.35 22.43 7.07
CA CYS A 13 28.14 22.47 8.53
C CYS A 13 29.14 21.68 9.37
N GLY A 14 30.06 20.92 8.75
CA GLY A 14 31.08 20.13 9.44
C GLY A 14 30.58 18.87 10.15
N ALA A 15 29.27 18.58 10.15
CA ALA A 15 28.72 17.34 10.69
C ALA A 15 29.20 16.13 9.87
N ALA A 16 29.39 14.99 10.55
CA ALA A 16 29.81 13.75 9.90
C ALA A 16 28.69 13.18 9.00
N PHE A 17 29.04 12.78 7.78
CA PHE A 17 28.14 12.05 6.90
C PHE A 17 27.81 10.67 7.47
N VAL A 18 26.56 10.24 7.23
CA VAL A 18 26.08 8.89 7.51
C VAL A 18 25.68 8.24 6.19
N ALA A 19 26.42 7.23 5.77
CA ALA A 19 26.11 6.44 4.58
C ALA A 19 24.94 5.50 4.86
N LYS A 20 23.90 5.60 4.03
CA LYS A 20 22.75 4.68 4.05
C LYS A 20 22.57 4.06 2.67
N ARG A 21 22.06 2.83 2.65
CA ARG A 21 21.60 2.19 1.42
C ARG A 21 20.18 2.65 1.13
N GLY A 22 19.90 2.93 -0.12
CA GLY A 22 18.56 3.30 -0.57
C GLY A 22 18.33 2.82 -1.99
N VAL A 23 17.06 2.61 -2.32
CA VAL A 23 16.63 2.28 -3.67
C VAL A 23 16.04 3.53 -4.30
N GLU A 24 16.58 3.96 -5.45
CA GLU A 24 16.05 5.11 -6.17
C GLU A 24 14.69 4.75 -6.79
N ILE A 25 13.58 5.22 -6.20
CA ILE A 25 12.22 5.00 -6.72
C ILE A 25 11.78 6.07 -7.73
N GLY A 26 12.49 7.18 -7.79
CA GLY A 26 12.20 8.26 -8.73
C GLY A 26 13.35 9.25 -8.85
N ASN A 27 13.31 10.05 -9.92
CA ASN A 27 14.34 11.02 -10.23
C ASN A 27 13.76 12.20 -10.98
N ILE A 28 14.37 13.38 -10.77
CA ILE A 28 13.96 14.63 -11.40
C ILE A 28 15.16 15.27 -12.07
N PHE A 29 14.97 15.75 -13.30
CA PHE A 29 16.03 16.34 -14.10
C PHE A 29 15.63 17.70 -14.63
N LYS A 30 16.52 18.68 -14.44
CA LYS A 30 16.50 19.95 -15.18
C LYS A 30 17.22 19.74 -16.50
N LEU A 31 16.48 19.41 -17.56
CA LEU A 31 17.05 19.09 -18.87
C LEU A 31 17.49 20.34 -19.66
N GLY A 32 17.00 21.51 -19.27
CA GLY A 32 17.28 22.76 -19.97
C GLY A 32 16.78 22.67 -21.41
N THR A 33 17.62 23.07 -22.37
CA THR A 33 17.25 23.07 -23.79
C THR A 33 17.90 21.92 -24.57
N ARG A 34 18.52 20.94 -23.89
CA ARG A 34 19.31 19.87 -24.53
C ARG A 34 18.56 19.17 -25.67
N TYR A 35 17.31 18.78 -25.43
CA TYR A 35 16.48 18.07 -26.41
C TYR A 35 15.77 19.02 -27.37
N SER A 36 15.20 20.11 -26.84
CA SER A 36 14.45 21.07 -27.64
C SER A 36 15.31 21.76 -28.71
N SER A 37 16.56 22.11 -28.39
CA SER A 37 17.53 22.62 -29.35
C SER A 37 17.87 21.58 -30.44
N ALA A 38 18.05 20.31 -30.07
CA ALA A 38 18.41 19.26 -31.03
C ALA A 38 17.24 18.86 -31.96
N MET A 39 16.00 18.92 -31.47
CA MET A 39 14.80 18.51 -32.20
C MET A 39 14.05 19.67 -32.86
N GLY A 40 14.49 20.91 -32.69
CA GLY A 40 13.83 22.09 -33.24
C GLY A 40 12.53 22.50 -32.52
N ALA A 41 12.26 21.95 -31.33
CA ALA A 41 11.08 22.28 -30.54
C ALA A 41 11.21 23.70 -29.95
N THR A 42 10.59 24.66 -30.62
CA THR A 42 10.75 26.10 -30.36
C THR A 42 9.40 26.79 -30.28
N PHE A 43 9.32 27.86 -29.48
CA PHE A 43 8.15 28.71 -29.30
C PHE A 43 8.48 30.17 -29.65
N SER A 44 7.47 31.00 -29.89
CA SER A 44 7.65 32.44 -30.10
C SER A 44 7.61 33.17 -28.76
N THR A 45 8.64 33.95 -28.47
CA THR A 45 8.70 34.79 -27.27
C THR A 45 7.82 36.02 -27.42
N ALA A 46 7.62 36.77 -26.34
CA ALA A 46 6.89 38.05 -26.37
C ALA A 46 7.47 39.04 -27.41
N ASP A 47 8.80 39.04 -27.60
CA ASP A 47 9.49 39.89 -28.59
C ASP A 47 9.43 39.33 -30.04
N GLY A 48 8.66 38.27 -30.29
CA GLY A 48 8.52 37.65 -31.62
C GLY A 48 9.69 36.76 -32.06
N LYS A 49 10.72 36.55 -31.22
CA LYS A 49 11.85 35.66 -31.52
C LYS A 49 11.50 34.20 -31.28
N ARG A 50 12.17 33.29 -31.98
CA ARG A 50 12.07 31.85 -31.72
C ARG A 50 13.07 31.44 -30.65
N ALA A 51 12.60 30.78 -29.59
CA ALA A 51 13.42 30.24 -28.52
C ALA A 51 13.13 28.75 -28.29
N PRO A 52 14.14 27.92 -27.95
CA PRO A 52 13.92 26.52 -27.59
C PRO A 52 13.16 26.42 -26.27
N VAL A 53 12.30 25.40 -26.16
CA VAL A 53 11.55 25.14 -24.94
C VAL A 53 12.50 24.69 -23.82
N VAL A 54 12.38 25.26 -22.62
CA VAL A 54 13.11 24.77 -21.43
C VAL A 54 12.36 23.56 -20.86
N MET A 55 13.06 22.45 -20.66
CA MET A 55 12.47 21.16 -20.32
C MET A 55 12.90 20.68 -18.92
N GLY A 56 11.95 20.04 -18.24
CA GLY A 56 12.20 19.18 -17.09
C GLY A 56 11.73 17.75 -17.39
N SER A 57 12.22 16.78 -16.65
CA SER A 57 11.75 15.39 -16.69
C SER A 57 11.60 14.86 -15.28
N TYR A 58 10.54 14.09 -15.06
CA TYR A 58 10.17 13.53 -13.77
C TYR A 58 9.81 12.07 -14.01
N GLY A 59 10.52 11.16 -13.34
CA GLY A 59 10.32 9.73 -13.48
C GLY A 59 10.08 9.08 -12.12
N ILE A 60 9.09 8.20 -12.05
CA ILE A 60 8.83 7.32 -10.91
C ILE A 60 8.81 5.89 -11.43
N GLY A 61 9.62 5.01 -10.86
CA GLY A 61 9.65 3.60 -11.20
C GLY A 61 8.52 2.86 -10.49
N VAL A 62 7.30 2.90 -11.02
CA VAL A 62 6.10 2.31 -10.36
C VAL A 62 6.29 0.84 -10.00
N GLY A 63 6.86 0.02 -10.89
CA GLY A 63 7.15 -1.38 -10.58
C GLY A 63 8.23 -1.58 -9.51
N ARG A 64 9.23 -0.68 -9.48
CA ARG A 64 10.26 -0.66 -8.43
C ARG A 64 9.68 -0.23 -7.09
N LEU A 65 8.78 0.74 -7.10
CA LEU A 65 8.07 1.21 -5.91
C LEU A 65 7.29 0.07 -5.25
N LEU A 66 6.58 -0.74 -6.04
CA LEU A 66 5.87 -1.92 -5.53
C LEU A 66 6.83 -2.91 -4.84
N ALA A 67 8.00 -3.17 -5.44
CA ALA A 67 9.00 -4.03 -4.83
C ALA A 67 9.58 -3.44 -3.53
N CYS A 68 9.79 -2.12 -3.48
CA CYS A 68 10.25 -1.44 -2.26
C CYS A 68 9.20 -1.53 -1.15
N VAL A 69 7.91 -1.38 -1.47
CA VAL A 69 6.83 -1.58 -0.49
C VAL A 69 6.87 -3.00 0.06
N ALA A 70 7.03 -4.01 -0.80
CA ALA A 70 7.13 -5.39 -0.34
C ALA A 70 8.38 -5.65 0.50
N GLU A 71 9.50 -4.97 0.23
CA GLU A 71 10.74 -5.07 1.00
C GLU A 71 10.65 -4.41 2.38
N GLU A 72 9.97 -3.27 2.49
CA GLU A 72 9.82 -2.51 3.75
C GLU A 72 8.62 -2.98 4.59
N HIS A 73 7.55 -3.47 3.96
CA HIS A 73 6.32 -3.87 4.62
C HIS A 73 6.03 -5.36 4.42
N ASN A 74 6.76 -6.21 5.15
CA ASN A 74 6.55 -7.65 5.19
C ASN A 74 6.86 -8.23 6.57
N ASP A 75 6.48 -9.48 6.77
CA ASP A 75 6.94 -10.34 7.85
C ASP A 75 7.20 -11.76 7.33
N ASP A 76 7.54 -12.69 8.23
CA ASP A 76 7.79 -14.10 7.90
C ASP A 76 6.61 -14.81 7.21
N TRP A 77 5.41 -14.22 7.22
CA TRP A 77 4.18 -14.79 6.68
C TRP A 77 3.73 -14.17 5.35
N GLY A 78 4.32 -13.03 4.94
CA GLY A 78 4.02 -12.39 3.66
C GLY A 78 4.06 -10.87 3.68
N ILE A 79 3.45 -10.27 2.66
CA ILE A 79 3.39 -8.81 2.51
C ILE A 79 2.38 -8.23 3.51
N ILE A 80 2.65 -7.01 3.97
CA ILE A 80 1.75 -6.19 4.77
C ILE A 80 1.45 -4.93 3.96
N TRP A 81 0.32 -4.88 3.26
CA TRP A 81 0.03 -3.73 2.41
C TRP A 81 -0.37 -2.50 3.23
N PRO A 82 0.16 -1.30 2.92
CA PRO A 82 -0.52 -0.06 3.25
C PRO A 82 -1.92 -0.06 2.62
N ILE A 83 -2.94 0.39 3.35
CA ILE A 83 -4.35 0.30 2.92
C ILE A 83 -4.61 0.99 1.57
N SER A 84 -3.85 2.04 1.26
CA SER A 84 -4.00 2.82 0.02
C SER A 84 -3.57 2.11 -1.26
N ILE A 85 -2.81 1.02 -1.16
CA ILE A 85 -2.28 0.26 -2.29
C ILE A 85 -2.50 -1.24 -2.15
N ALA A 86 -3.25 -1.65 -1.12
CA ALA A 86 -3.66 -3.04 -0.97
C ALA A 86 -4.54 -3.45 -2.15
N PRO A 87 -4.45 -4.71 -2.64
CA PRO A 87 -5.28 -5.17 -3.77
C PRO A 87 -6.77 -5.26 -3.42
N TYR A 88 -7.08 -5.37 -2.12
CA TYR A 88 -8.41 -5.34 -1.52
C TYR A 88 -8.26 -4.75 -0.11
N HIS A 89 -9.34 -4.21 0.45
CA HIS A 89 -9.37 -3.78 1.85
C HIS A 89 -9.62 -4.96 2.79
N VAL A 90 -10.52 -5.87 2.41
CA VAL A 90 -10.99 -6.99 3.25
C VAL A 90 -10.85 -8.33 2.55
N HIS A 91 -10.36 -9.34 3.27
CA HIS A 91 -10.33 -10.73 2.83
C HIS A 91 -11.25 -11.57 3.71
N ILE A 92 -12.37 -12.03 3.14
CA ILE A 92 -13.31 -12.93 3.81
C ILE A 92 -12.87 -14.37 3.56
N VAL A 93 -12.45 -15.06 4.62
CA VAL A 93 -12.11 -16.48 4.58
C VAL A 93 -13.29 -17.31 5.06
N THR A 94 -13.87 -18.11 4.17
CA THR A 94 -14.98 -19.00 4.52
C THR A 94 -14.47 -20.31 5.12
N ALA A 95 -15.04 -20.67 6.27
CA ALA A 95 -14.92 -21.97 6.90
C ALA A 95 -16.29 -22.67 6.87
N ARG A 96 -16.28 -23.99 7.12
CA ARG A 96 -17.47 -24.83 7.03
C ARG A 96 -18.66 -24.26 7.81
N GLY A 97 -19.81 -24.12 7.14
CA GLY A 97 -21.06 -23.63 7.71
C GLY A 97 -21.12 -22.12 7.88
N GLY A 98 -20.26 -21.37 7.19
CA GLY A 98 -20.25 -19.91 7.15
C GLY A 98 -20.44 -19.32 5.75
N GLU A 99 -20.64 -20.16 4.73
CA GLU A 99 -20.65 -19.78 3.31
C GLU A 99 -21.75 -18.75 2.99
N GLU A 100 -22.98 -18.99 3.44
CA GLU A 100 -24.11 -18.08 3.18
C GLU A 100 -23.92 -16.71 3.84
N VAL A 101 -23.47 -16.68 5.10
CA VAL A 101 -23.21 -15.42 5.82
C VAL A 101 -22.02 -14.67 5.19
N ALA A 102 -21.00 -15.39 4.72
CA ALA A 102 -19.87 -14.78 4.04
C ALA A 102 -20.26 -14.11 2.71
N GLU A 103 -21.14 -14.74 1.92
CA GLU A 103 -21.69 -14.16 0.70
C GLU A 103 -22.55 -12.92 0.98
N GLN A 104 -23.36 -12.94 2.04
CA GLN A 104 -24.15 -11.78 2.48
C GLN A 104 -23.25 -10.61 2.89
N LEU A 105 -22.21 -10.87 3.70
CA LEU A 105 -21.25 -9.86 4.12
C LEU A 105 -20.45 -9.31 2.94
N TYR A 106 -20.05 -10.18 2.01
CA TYR A 106 -19.39 -9.76 0.77
C TYR A 106 -20.26 -8.78 -0.02
N ALA A 107 -21.52 -9.10 -0.27
CA ALA A 107 -22.45 -8.22 -0.97
C ALA A 107 -22.69 -6.90 -0.21
N GLN A 108 -22.85 -6.96 1.11
CA GLN A 108 -23.06 -5.79 1.96
C GLN A 108 -21.86 -4.83 1.94
N LEU A 109 -20.64 -5.36 2.10
CA LEU A 109 -19.42 -4.57 2.09
C LEU A 109 -19.15 -3.96 0.71
N GLN A 110 -19.36 -4.73 -0.37
CA GLN A 110 -19.23 -4.21 -1.73
C GLN A 110 -20.24 -3.10 -2.03
N ALA A 111 -21.50 -3.25 -1.59
CA ALA A 111 -22.50 -2.20 -1.74
C ALA A 111 -22.11 -0.90 -1.00
N ALA A 112 -21.28 -0.99 0.03
CA ALA A 112 -20.71 0.14 0.76
C ALA A 112 -19.41 0.69 0.17
N GLY A 113 -18.97 0.19 -0.99
CA GLY A 113 -17.74 0.63 -1.67
C GLY A 113 -16.45 0.02 -1.12
N VAL A 114 -16.54 -1.00 -0.26
CA VAL A 114 -15.36 -1.71 0.25
C VAL A 114 -14.91 -2.73 -0.79
N GLU A 115 -13.62 -2.71 -1.15
CA GLU A 115 -13.00 -3.74 -1.97
C GLU A 115 -12.79 -5.02 -1.15
N VAL A 116 -13.46 -6.10 -1.54
CA VAL A 116 -13.46 -7.37 -0.80
C VAL A 116 -13.00 -8.54 -1.68
N LEU A 117 -12.09 -9.35 -1.13
CA LEU A 117 -11.73 -10.66 -1.64
C LEU A 117 -12.49 -11.73 -0.84
N LEU A 118 -13.32 -12.53 -1.52
CA LEU A 118 -13.99 -13.69 -0.91
C LEU A 118 -13.24 -14.97 -1.27
N ASP A 119 -12.72 -15.68 -0.26
CA ASP A 119 -12.12 -17.01 -0.44
C ASP A 119 -13.17 -18.11 -0.22
N ASP A 120 -13.93 -18.39 -1.28
CA ASP A 120 -14.96 -19.44 -1.39
C ASP A 120 -14.39 -20.81 -1.81
N ARG A 121 -13.06 -20.92 -1.95
CA ARG A 121 -12.41 -22.13 -2.47
C ARG A 121 -12.72 -23.34 -1.59
N LYS A 122 -12.84 -24.52 -2.21
CA LYS A 122 -12.98 -25.80 -1.50
C LYS A 122 -11.62 -26.31 -0.98
N ALA A 123 -10.99 -25.51 -0.11
CA ALA A 123 -9.69 -25.78 0.50
C ALA A 123 -9.79 -25.92 2.02
N ARG A 124 -8.78 -26.56 2.64
CA ARG A 124 -8.69 -26.64 4.11
C ARG A 124 -8.50 -25.24 4.70
N PRO A 125 -9.13 -24.90 5.84
CA PRO A 125 -9.00 -23.56 6.44
C PRO A 125 -7.55 -23.13 6.68
N GLY A 126 -6.69 -24.03 7.14
CA GLY A 126 -5.27 -23.73 7.34
C GLY A 126 -4.52 -23.34 6.06
N VAL A 127 -4.95 -23.80 4.89
CA VAL A 127 -4.39 -23.38 3.59
C VAL A 127 -4.88 -21.96 3.28
N LYS A 128 -6.19 -21.72 3.41
CA LYS A 128 -6.77 -20.40 3.20
C LYS A 128 -6.14 -19.32 4.08
N PHE A 129 -5.90 -19.62 5.37
CA PHE A 129 -5.25 -18.67 6.28
C PHE A 129 -3.82 -18.35 5.86
N LYS A 130 -3.02 -19.35 5.47
CA LYS A 130 -1.67 -19.13 4.96
C LYS A 130 -1.67 -18.30 3.67
N ASP A 131 -2.57 -18.60 2.75
CA ASP A 131 -2.71 -17.81 1.53
C ASP A 131 -3.14 -16.37 1.85
N ALA A 132 -4.06 -16.18 2.79
CA ALA A 132 -4.51 -14.87 3.22
C ALA A 132 -3.38 -14.05 3.87
N ASP A 133 -2.56 -14.67 4.71
CA ASP A 133 -1.37 -14.01 5.30
C ASP A 133 -0.34 -13.66 4.21
N LEU A 134 -0.15 -14.55 3.21
CA LEU A 134 0.77 -14.31 2.09
C LEU A 134 0.31 -13.18 1.16
N ILE A 135 -0.99 -13.14 0.82
CA ILE A 135 -1.60 -12.10 -0.02
C ILE A 135 -1.53 -10.74 0.69
N GLY A 136 -1.66 -10.72 2.02
CA GLY A 136 -1.40 -9.54 2.83
C GLY A 136 -2.53 -8.53 2.95
N VAL A 137 -3.78 -8.93 2.63
CA VAL A 137 -4.94 -8.02 2.70
C VAL A 137 -5.09 -7.48 4.14
N PRO A 138 -5.23 -6.15 4.34
CA PRO A 138 -5.12 -5.53 5.67
C PRO A 138 -6.12 -6.04 6.70
N ILE A 139 -7.37 -6.30 6.31
CA ILE A 139 -8.41 -6.79 7.19
C ILE A 139 -8.80 -8.20 6.77
N ARG A 140 -8.83 -9.15 7.72
CA ARG A 140 -9.33 -10.50 7.51
C ARG A 140 -10.59 -10.74 8.34
N LEU A 141 -11.63 -11.23 7.68
CA LEU A 141 -12.85 -11.72 8.32
C LEU A 141 -12.90 -13.24 8.16
N THR A 142 -12.99 -13.99 9.25
CA THR A 142 -13.18 -15.45 9.20
C THR A 142 -14.61 -15.79 9.59
N VAL A 143 -15.34 -16.37 8.65
CA VAL A 143 -16.75 -16.70 8.82
C VAL A 143 -16.89 -18.21 8.85
N GLY A 144 -17.35 -18.76 9.97
CA GLY A 144 -17.54 -20.19 10.12
C GLY A 144 -18.52 -20.53 11.21
N LYS A 145 -19.03 -21.77 11.19
CA LYS A 145 -20.08 -22.20 12.12
C LYS A 145 -19.77 -21.89 13.59
N ARG A 146 -18.53 -22.09 14.04
CA ARG A 146 -18.14 -21.87 15.44
C ARG A 146 -18.31 -20.40 15.88
N SER A 147 -17.88 -19.44 15.07
CA SER A 147 -18.00 -18.02 15.41
C SER A 147 -19.46 -17.58 15.31
N LEU A 148 -20.19 -18.09 14.31
CA LEU A 148 -21.61 -17.80 14.11
C LEU A 148 -22.48 -18.34 15.25
N ASP A 149 -22.19 -19.54 15.76
CA ASP A 149 -22.86 -20.10 16.94
C ASP A 149 -22.58 -19.25 18.21
N GLN A 150 -21.52 -18.43 18.20
CA GLN A 150 -21.20 -17.43 19.25
C GLN A 150 -21.76 -16.03 18.94
N GLY A 151 -22.51 -15.88 17.85
CA GLY A 151 -23.15 -14.63 17.43
C GLY A 151 -22.25 -13.69 16.64
N GLY A 152 -21.14 -14.15 16.05
CA GLY A 152 -20.20 -13.24 15.39
C GLY A 152 -19.29 -13.82 14.30
N VAL A 153 -18.42 -12.93 13.82
CA VAL A 153 -17.37 -13.16 12.83
C VAL A 153 -16.04 -12.84 13.47
N GLU A 154 -15.01 -13.63 13.20
CA GLU A 154 -13.67 -13.31 13.70
C GLU A 154 -13.05 -12.22 12.80
N PHE A 155 -12.77 -11.07 13.40
CA PHE A 155 -12.08 -9.93 12.80
C PHE A 155 -10.61 -9.96 13.19
N LYS A 156 -9.72 -9.70 12.24
CA LYS A 156 -8.28 -9.65 12.47
C LYS A 156 -7.60 -8.68 11.52
N LEU A 157 -6.66 -7.87 12.01
CA LEU A 157 -5.72 -7.13 11.16
C LEU A 157 -4.55 -8.02 10.71
N ARG A 158 -4.07 -7.83 9.48
CA ARG A 158 -2.91 -8.57 8.93
C ARG A 158 -1.66 -8.44 9.82
N THR A 159 -1.51 -7.30 10.49
CA THR A 159 -0.39 -6.97 11.38
C THR A 159 -0.52 -7.59 12.77
N GLU A 160 -1.71 -8.04 13.17
CA GLU A 160 -1.98 -8.52 14.52
C GLU A 160 -1.93 -10.05 14.62
N LYS A 161 -1.79 -10.55 15.84
CA LYS A 161 -1.86 -11.99 16.14
C LYS A 161 -3.24 -12.39 16.64
N ASP A 162 -3.82 -11.55 17.47
CA ASP A 162 -5.11 -11.78 18.09
C ASP A 162 -6.25 -11.55 17.11
N ARG A 163 -7.43 -12.05 17.48
CA ARG A 163 -8.66 -11.92 16.69
C ARG A 163 -9.79 -11.53 17.63
N ASP A 164 -10.62 -10.62 17.18
CA ASP A 164 -11.80 -10.18 17.90
C ASP A 164 -13.04 -10.86 17.35
N LEU A 165 -13.96 -11.24 18.22
CA LEU A 165 -15.28 -11.69 17.80
C LEU A 165 -16.19 -10.46 17.71
N ILE A 166 -16.62 -10.11 16.51
CA ILE A 166 -17.54 -9.00 16.28
C ILE A 166 -18.91 -9.54 15.86
N ALA A 167 -19.99 -8.94 16.38
CA ALA A 167 -21.34 -9.30 15.98
C ALA A 167 -21.52 -9.13 14.46
N VAL A 168 -22.29 -10.01 13.82
CA VAL A 168 -22.47 -10.00 12.35
C VAL A 168 -22.97 -8.63 11.86
N GLU A 169 -23.88 -8.03 12.62
CA GLU A 169 -24.50 -6.73 12.32
C GLU A 169 -23.51 -5.56 12.50
N ALA A 170 -22.46 -5.76 13.31
CA ALA A 170 -21.43 -4.77 13.57
C ALA A 170 -20.26 -4.83 12.57
N VAL A 171 -20.23 -5.82 11.65
CA VAL A 171 -19.12 -6.01 10.71
C VAL A 171 -18.92 -4.79 9.81
N LEU A 172 -19.96 -4.33 9.11
CA LEU A 172 -19.87 -3.20 8.19
C LEU A 172 -19.35 -1.92 8.89
N PRO A 173 -19.97 -1.42 9.98
CA PRO A 173 -19.49 -0.18 10.61
C PRO A 173 -18.07 -0.33 11.18
N THR A 174 -17.72 -1.50 11.72
CA THR A 174 -16.37 -1.75 12.25
C THR A 174 -15.32 -1.72 11.13
N VAL A 175 -15.61 -2.37 10.00
CA VAL A 175 -14.73 -2.38 8.83
C VAL A 175 -14.54 -0.96 8.27
N GLN A 176 -15.62 -0.19 8.13
CA GLN A 176 -15.53 1.18 7.61
C GLN A 176 -14.71 2.09 8.55
N ALA A 177 -14.94 1.99 9.85
CA ALA A 177 -14.18 2.75 10.85
C ALA A 177 -12.69 2.39 10.79
N LYS A 178 -12.36 1.10 10.70
CA LYS A 178 -10.97 0.66 10.62
C LYS A 178 -10.29 1.05 9.32
N ILE A 179 -10.98 0.98 8.18
CA ILE A 179 -10.44 1.48 6.90
C ILE A 179 -10.11 2.96 7.02
N ALA A 180 -11.01 3.77 7.59
CA ALA A 180 -10.77 5.20 7.79
C ALA A 180 -9.56 5.47 8.71
N GLU A 181 -9.43 4.72 9.80
CA GLU A 181 -8.27 4.77 10.71
C GLU A 181 -6.96 4.44 9.99
N LEU A 182 -6.93 3.33 9.22
CA LEU A 182 -5.75 2.93 8.46
C LEU A 182 -5.35 3.97 7.39
N PHE A 183 -6.32 4.68 6.79
CA PHE A 183 -6.02 5.78 5.87
C PHE A 183 -5.46 7.01 6.60
N ALA A 184 -5.99 7.33 7.78
CA ALA A 184 -5.49 8.44 8.60
C ALA A 184 -4.05 8.21 9.07
N GLU A 185 -3.65 6.96 9.32
CA GLU A 185 -2.28 6.60 9.69
C GLU A 185 -1.25 6.86 8.56
N LEU A 186 -1.70 6.95 7.30
CA LEU A 186 -0.84 7.25 6.15
C LEU A 186 -0.60 8.75 5.96
N GLU A 187 -1.35 9.60 6.64
CA GLU A 187 -1.14 11.05 6.54
C GLU A 187 0.24 11.39 7.13
N PRO A 188 1.06 12.18 6.42
CA PRO A 188 2.38 12.55 6.90
C PRO A 188 2.22 13.28 8.24
N LYS A 189 2.76 12.69 9.31
CA LYS A 189 2.92 13.40 10.57
C LYS A 189 3.84 14.58 10.28
N GLU A 190 3.36 15.81 10.51
CA GLU A 190 4.18 17.01 10.35
C GLU A 190 5.51 16.78 11.09
N HIS A 191 6.60 16.74 10.34
CA HIS A 191 7.94 16.73 10.92
C HIS A 191 8.24 18.18 11.28
N ASP A 192 8.09 18.52 12.57
CA ASP A 192 8.69 19.71 13.19
C ASP A 192 10.23 19.67 13.08
#